data_AF-B2FXW9-F1
#
_entry.id   AF-B2FXW9-F1
#
_cell.length_a   1.000
_cell.length_b   1.000
_cell.length_c   1.000
_cell.angle_alpha   90.00
_cell.angle_beta   90.00
_cell.angle_gamma   90.00
#
_symmetry.space_group_name_H-M   'P 1'
#
loop_
_entity.id
_entity.type
_entity.pdbx_description
1 polymer ?
#
loop_
_entity_poly.entity_id
_entity_poly.type
_entity_poly.pdbx_seq_one_letter_code
_entity_poly.pdbx_strand_id
1 'polypeptide(L)'
;PDTKKKLFSYMDVGYQQLSRYRLDDGSFSMFGNLHECGGVWFTASTVQALGKLIMYEAIPVEIDFLNDGLNWLMLQSGEDGSFNESCPIAHPHIQRTGGKELSLASSVMFAFVGKEFSREYKQFINKTISLLLASPINDVYLLAKTTYLLTLINHPDSARMLAKLNSLAIVDGKYRYWSVSGGDPRSS
;
A
#
# COMPACT_ATOMS: atom_id res chain seq x y z
N PRO A 1 -6.84 -31.30 5.09
CA PRO A 1 -6.43 -31.54 3.68
C PRO A 1 -7.25 -30.72 2.68
N ASP A 2 -8.59 -30.83 2.77
CA ASP A 2 -9.51 -30.15 1.83
C ASP A 2 -9.54 -28.63 2.00
N THR A 3 -9.46 -28.12 3.24
CA THR A 3 -9.39 -26.67 3.51
C THR A 3 -8.16 -26.03 2.88
N LYS A 4 -7.00 -26.70 2.92
CA LYS A 4 -5.75 -26.21 2.32
C LYS A 4 -5.86 -26.17 0.79
N LYS A 5 -6.39 -27.24 0.19
CA LYS A 5 -6.63 -27.31 -1.27
C LYS A 5 -7.60 -26.22 -1.73
N LYS A 6 -8.68 -26.01 -0.98
CA LYS A 6 -9.67 -24.96 -1.23
C LYS A 6 -9.06 -23.56 -1.13
N LEU A 7 -8.22 -23.32 -0.11
CA LEU A 7 -7.48 -22.06 0.03
C LEU A 7 -6.60 -21.78 -1.19
N PHE A 8 -5.81 -22.76 -1.64
CA PHE A 8 -4.97 -22.57 -2.83
C PHE A 8 -5.77 -22.35 -4.10
N SER A 9 -6.92 -23.01 -4.26
CA SER A 9 -7.82 -22.72 -5.38
C SER A 9 -8.32 -21.28 -5.36
N TYR A 10 -8.63 -20.71 -4.20
CA TYR A 10 -9.01 -19.29 -4.11
C TYR A 10 -7.84 -18.34 -4.38
N MET A 11 -6.64 -18.69 -3.92
CA MET A 11 -5.42 -17.91 -4.23
C MET A 11 -5.12 -17.91 -5.72
N ASP A 12 -5.25 -19.05 -6.40
CA ASP A 12 -5.05 -19.19 -7.85
C ASP A 12 -6.07 -18.36 -8.64
N VAL A 13 -7.36 -18.42 -8.26
CA VAL A 13 -8.40 -17.56 -8.87
C VAL A 13 -8.07 -16.07 -8.64
N GLY A 14 -7.68 -15.70 -7.44
CA GLY A 14 -7.31 -14.31 -7.11
C GLY A 14 -6.10 -13.84 -7.93
N TYR A 15 -5.10 -14.70 -8.09
CA TYR A 15 -3.94 -14.44 -8.93
C TYR A 15 -4.33 -14.20 -10.39
N GLN A 16 -5.10 -15.11 -11.00
CA GLN A 16 -5.56 -14.97 -12.38
C GLN A 16 -6.41 -13.71 -12.59
N GLN A 17 -7.22 -13.31 -11.60
CA GLN A 17 -7.97 -12.05 -11.65
C GLN A 17 -7.05 -10.83 -11.64
N LEU A 18 -6.03 -10.80 -10.77
CA LEU A 18 -5.05 -9.71 -10.74
C LEU A 18 -4.28 -9.60 -12.07
N SER A 19 -3.89 -10.73 -12.67
CA SER A 19 -3.21 -10.75 -13.98
C SER A 19 -4.05 -10.13 -15.10
N ARG A 20 -5.39 -10.25 -15.04
CA ARG A 20 -6.30 -9.63 -16.03
C ARG A 20 -6.39 -8.11 -15.93
N TYR A 21 -6.00 -7.53 -14.79
CA TYR A 21 -5.99 -6.08 -14.60
C TYR A 21 -4.66 -5.43 -14.99
N ARG A 22 -3.65 -6.21 -15.38
CA ARG A 22 -2.34 -5.71 -15.80
C ARG A 22 -2.46 -5.01 -17.16
N LEU A 23 -1.79 -3.87 -17.30
CA LEU A 23 -1.63 -3.11 -18.54
C LEU A 23 -0.25 -3.34 -19.16
N ASP A 24 -0.08 -2.93 -20.42
CA ASP A 24 1.16 -3.13 -21.18
C ASP A 24 2.37 -2.38 -20.60
N ASP A 25 2.12 -1.26 -19.90
CA ASP A 25 3.15 -0.45 -19.25
C ASP A 25 3.60 -1.00 -17.87
N GLY A 26 3.05 -2.15 -17.45
CA GLY A 26 3.35 -2.79 -16.18
C GLY A 26 2.48 -2.35 -15.00
N SER A 27 1.61 -1.35 -15.19
CA SER A 27 0.65 -0.92 -14.19
C SER A 27 -0.57 -1.82 -14.12
N PHE A 28 -1.44 -1.59 -13.13
CA PHE A 28 -2.71 -2.29 -13.00
C PHE A 28 -3.89 -1.31 -12.99
N SER A 29 -4.98 -1.67 -13.67
CA SER A 29 -6.22 -0.89 -13.73
C SER A 29 -7.39 -1.65 -13.13
N MET A 30 -8.06 -1.06 -12.14
CA MET A 30 -9.31 -1.58 -11.61
C MET A 30 -10.48 -1.47 -12.62
N PHE A 31 -10.32 -0.62 -13.64
CA PHE A 31 -11.36 -0.33 -14.64
C PHE A 31 -11.16 -1.09 -15.94
N GLY A 32 -10.03 -1.81 -16.11
CA GLY A 32 -9.68 -2.50 -17.35
C GLY A 32 -9.83 -1.56 -18.55
N ASN A 33 -10.49 -2.04 -19.61
CA ASN A 33 -10.67 -1.28 -20.86
C ASN A 33 -11.67 -0.11 -20.75
N LEU A 34 -12.41 0.05 -19.64
CA LEU A 34 -13.32 1.19 -19.47
C LEU A 34 -12.55 2.51 -19.29
N HIS A 35 -11.38 2.42 -18.64
CA HIS A 35 -10.43 3.50 -18.49
C HIS A 35 -9.03 2.88 -18.60
N GLU A 36 -8.37 3.04 -19.75
CA GLU A 36 -6.97 2.66 -19.96
C GLU A 36 -6.05 3.60 -19.15
N CYS A 37 -6.12 3.51 -17.83
CA CYS A 37 -5.26 4.20 -16.89
C CYS A 37 -4.71 3.18 -15.90
N GLY A 38 -3.41 3.26 -15.60
CA GLY A 38 -2.82 2.55 -14.48
C GLY A 38 -3.11 3.29 -13.19
N GLY A 39 -3.73 2.66 -12.19
CA GLY A 39 -4.00 3.31 -10.91
C GLY A 39 -2.81 3.13 -9.98
N VAL A 40 -2.26 4.21 -9.41
CA VAL A 40 -1.12 4.16 -8.48
C VAL A 40 -1.46 3.31 -7.27
N TRP A 41 -2.62 3.57 -6.64
CA TRP A 41 -3.02 2.81 -5.46
C TRP A 41 -3.26 1.33 -5.79
N PHE A 42 -3.90 1.07 -6.93
CA PHE A 42 -4.26 -0.29 -7.33
C PHE A 42 -3.04 -1.10 -7.75
N THR A 43 -2.11 -0.49 -8.48
CA THR A 43 -0.80 -1.05 -8.83
C THR A 43 -0.01 -1.39 -7.55
N ALA A 44 0.12 -0.45 -6.62
CA ALA A 44 0.82 -0.69 -5.35
C ALA A 44 0.20 -1.83 -4.54
N SER A 45 -1.13 -1.83 -4.41
CA SER A 45 -1.85 -2.86 -3.66
C SER A 45 -1.73 -4.24 -4.32
N THR A 46 -1.77 -4.28 -5.65
CA THR A 46 -1.61 -5.52 -6.43
C THR A 46 -0.20 -6.07 -6.31
N VAL A 47 0.83 -5.25 -6.51
CA VAL A 47 2.24 -5.66 -6.34
C VAL A 47 2.52 -6.15 -4.91
N GLN A 48 1.96 -5.48 -3.90
CA GLN A 48 2.06 -5.95 -2.52
C GLN A 48 1.41 -7.34 -2.34
N ALA A 49 0.22 -7.55 -2.91
CA ALA A 49 -0.50 -8.82 -2.82
C ALA A 49 0.25 -9.95 -3.55
N LEU A 50 0.71 -9.69 -4.78
CA LEU A 50 1.54 -10.63 -5.55
C LEU A 50 2.83 -10.99 -4.79
N GLY A 51 3.47 -10.00 -4.17
CA GLY A 51 4.66 -10.23 -3.33
C GLY A 51 4.40 -11.20 -2.17
N LYS A 52 3.20 -11.17 -1.59
CA LYS A 52 2.79 -12.14 -0.55
C LYS A 52 2.47 -13.51 -1.15
N LEU A 53 1.92 -13.56 -2.35
CA LEU A 53 1.58 -14.81 -3.04
C LEU A 53 2.83 -15.61 -3.42
N ILE A 54 3.96 -14.96 -3.74
CA ILE A 54 5.24 -15.63 -4.03
C ILE A 54 5.69 -16.57 -2.90
N MET A 55 5.33 -16.27 -1.65
CA MET A 55 5.67 -17.14 -0.51
C MET A 55 4.95 -18.49 -0.54
N TYR A 56 3.97 -18.68 -1.43
CA TYR A 56 3.23 -19.92 -1.60
C TYR A 56 3.62 -20.61 -2.91
N GLU A 57 4.51 -21.59 -2.83
CA GLU A 57 5.03 -22.35 -4.00
C GLU A 57 3.96 -22.97 -4.91
N ALA A 58 2.74 -23.15 -4.40
CA ALA A 58 1.60 -23.68 -5.17
C ALA A 58 1.00 -22.67 -6.16
N ILE A 59 1.35 -21.38 -6.07
CA ILE A 59 0.84 -20.32 -6.93
C ILE A 59 1.96 -19.85 -7.87
N PRO A 60 1.82 -20.03 -9.19
CA PRO A 60 2.88 -19.71 -10.15
C PRO A 60 2.91 -18.20 -10.45
N VAL A 61 3.35 -17.40 -9.47
CA VAL A 61 3.41 -15.94 -9.63
C VAL A 61 4.54 -15.55 -10.59
N GLU A 62 4.21 -14.85 -11.68
CA GLU A 62 5.19 -14.29 -12.60
C GLU A 62 5.95 -13.14 -11.92
N ILE A 63 7.25 -13.34 -11.67
CA ILE A 63 8.11 -12.35 -11.01
C ILE A 63 8.20 -11.03 -11.80
N ASP A 64 8.16 -11.12 -13.12
CA ASP A 64 8.20 -9.93 -13.99
C ASP A 64 7.01 -9.01 -13.77
N PHE A 65 5.83 -9.54 -13.41
CA PHE A 65 4.65 -8.71 -13.12
C PHE A 65 4.88 -7.83 -11.89
N LEU A 66 5.65 -8.31 -10.91
CA LEU A 66 6.03 -7.49 -9.76
C LEU A 66 7.08 -6.46 -10.16
N ASN A 67 8.12 -6.87 -10.88
CA ASN A 67 9.21 -5.99 -11.26
C ASN A 67 8.73 -4.83 -12.14
N ASP A 68 7.87 -5.11 -13.12
CA ASP A 68 7.27 -4.11 -13.99
C ASP A 68 6.42 -3.13 -13.18
N GLY A 69 5.58 -3.63 -12.26
CA GLY A 69 4.77 -2.79 -11.39
C GLY A 69 5.61 -1.94 -10.44
N LEU A 70 6.68 -2.47 -9.87
CA LEU A 70 7.62 -1.71 -9.02
C LEU A 70 8.35 -0.62 -9.82
N ASN A 71 8.82 -0.94 -11.02
CA ASN A 71 9.44 0.02 -11.93
C ASN A 71 8.47 1.14 -12.29
N TRP A 72 7.26 0.78 -12.68
CA TRP A 72 6.22 1.75 -13.02
C TRP A 72 5.90 2.68 -11.84
N LEU A 73 5.74 2.12 -10.63
CA LEU A 73 5.49 2.91 -9.41
C LEU A 73 6.63 3.89 -9.09
N MET A 74 7.88 3.47 -9.25
CA MET A 74 9.02 4.38 -9.06
C MET A 74 8.96 5.56 -10.04
N LEU A 75 8.57 5.32 -11.29
CA LEU A 75 8.45 6.36 -12.32
C LEU A 75 7.29 7.33 -12.07
N GLN A 76 6.25 6.93 -11.32
CA GLN A 76 5.15 7.82 -10.95
C GLN A 76 5.48 8.76 -9.78
N SER A 77 6.63 8.59 -9.13
CA SER A 77 7.05 9.44 -8.01
C SER A 77 7.38 10.85 -8.48
N GLY A 78 6.81 11.86 -7.81
CA GLY A 78 7.25 13.26 -7.93
C GLY A 78 8.68 13.48 -7.42
N GLU A 79 9.25 14.65 -7.70
CA GLU A 79 10.61 15.02 -7.29
C GLU A 79 10.83 15.00 -5.77
N ASP A 80 9.77 15.21 -4.99
CA ASP A 80 9.74 15.19 -3.53
C ASP A 80 9.34 13.82 -2.94
N GLY A 81 9.02 12.84 -3.78
CA GLY A 81 8.54 11.51 -3.35
C GLY A 81 7.03 11.40 -3.21
N SER A 82 6.28 12.44 -3.57
CA SER A 82 4.82 12.45 -3.58
C SER A 82 4.25 11.66 -4.75
N PHE A 83 2.95 11.37 -4.66
CA PHE A 83 2.21 10.62 -5.66
C PHE A 83 0.86 11.28 -5.92
N ASN A 84 0.46 11.30 -7.18
CA ASN A 84 -0.89 11.63 -7.60
C ASN A 84 -1.54 10.41 -8.22
N GLU A 85 -2.84 10.25 -7.97
CA GLU A 85 -3.60 9.16 -8.57
C GLU A 85 -3.87 9.48 -10.05
N SER A 86 -3.58 8.53 -10.93
CA SER A 86 -3.72 8.62 -12.38
C SER A 86 -5.06 8.08 -12.90
N CYS A 87 -5.83 7.41 -12.03
CA CYS A 87 -7.16 6.89 -12.32
C CYS A 87 -8.28 7.50 -11.46
N PRO A 88 -9.56 7.30 -11.83
CA PRO A 88 -10.68 7.56 -10.94
C PRO A 88 -10.54 6.79 -9.62
N ILE A 89 -10.92 7.43 -8.51
CA ILE A 89 -10.86 6.83 -7.18
C ILE A 89 -12.09 5.97 -6.94
N ALA A 90 -11.87 4.66 -6.81
CA ALA A 90 -12.93 3.70 -6.48
C ALA A 90 -13.23 3.64 -4.98
N HIS A 91 -12.21 3.79 -4.12
CA HIS A 91 -12.35 3.59 -2.67
C HIS A 91 -11.70 4.73 -1.86
N PRO A 92 -12.36 5.90 -1.75
CA PRO A 92 -11.78 7.08 -1.09
C PRO A 92 -11.32 6.83 0.36
N HIS A 93 -12.05 6.00 1.11
CA HIS A 93 -11.80 5.70 2.52
C HIS A 93 -10.53 4.87 2.79
N ILE A 94 -9.96 4.20 1.78
CA ILE A 94 -8.64 3.54 1.88
C ILE A 94 -7.58 4.23 1.03
N GLN A 95 -7.99 4.92 -0.04
CA GLN A 95 -7.07 5.58 -0.97
C GLN A 95 -6.63 6.96 -0.49
N ARG A 96 -7.49 7.72 0.20
CA ARG A 96 -7.26 9.14 0.55
C ARG A 96 -7.27 9.45 2.04
N THR A 97 -7.49 8.48 2.92
CA THR A 97 -7.58 8.73 4.37
C THR A 97 -6.25 9.24 4.93
N GLY A 98 -6.30 10.39 5.61
CA GLY A 98 -5.14 11.12 6.09
C GLY A 98 -4.43 12.01 5.07
N GLY A 99 -5.06 12.25 3.91
CA GLY A 99 -4.56 13.14 2.87
C GLY A 99 -4.24 12.37 1.58
N LYS A 100 -4.58 12.96 0.44
CA LYS A 100 -4.51 12.30 -0.88
C LYS A 100 -3.10 11.76 -1.17
N GLU A 101 -2.10 12.62 -1.08
CA GLU A 101 -0.71 12.31 -1.46
C GLU A 101 -0.02 11.38 -0.46
N LEU A 102 -0.14 11.65 0.84
CA LEU A 102 0.52 10.86 1.89
C LEU A 102 -0.08 9.46 2.06
N SER A 103 -1.40 9.33 1.92
CA SER A 103 -2.06 8.03 1.89
C SER A 103 -1.60 7.18 0.71
N LEU A 104 -1.44 7.81 -0.45
CA LEU A 104 -0.97 7.13 -1.66
C LEU A 104 0.50 6.72 -1.52
N ALA A 105 1.37 7.66 -1.15
CA ALA A 105 2.79 7.42 -0.88
C ALA A 105 3.01 6.26 0.11
N SER A 106 2.29 6.25 1.23
CA SER A 106 2.38 5.14 2.19
C SER A 106 1.91 3.81 1.60
N SER A 107 0.88 3.80 0.72
CA SER A 107 0.45 2.58 0.01
C SER A 107 1.54 2.06 -0.92
N VAL A 108 2.17 2.95 -1.68
CA VAL A 108 3.25 2.59 -2.61
C VAL A 108 4.40 1.93 -1.86
N MET A 109 4.84 2.51 -0.73
CA MET A 109 5.95 1.95 0.04
C MET A 109 5.71 0.52 0.54
N PHE A 110 4.46 0.11 0.78
CA PHE A 110 4.17 -1.29 1.14
C PHE A 110 4.47 -2.29 0.03
N ALA A 111 4.38 -1.89 -1.25
CA ALA A 111 4.79 -2.74 -2.38
C ALA A 111 6.29 -3.06 -2.33
N PHE A 112 7.07 -2.14 -1.76
CA PHE A 112 8.52 -2.23 -1.62
C PHE A 112 8.96 -2.91 -0.29
N VAL A 113 8.07 -3.42 0.55
CA VAL A 113 8.54 -4.10 1.78
C VAL A 113 9.16 -5.47 1.47
N GLY A 114 10.26 -5.78 2.17
CA GLY A 114 10.82 -7.14 2.27
C GLY A 114 11.55 -7.65 1.02
N LYS A 115 12.00 -6.76 0.13
CA LYS A 115 12.73 -7.14 -1.10
C LYS A 115 14.13 -6.54 -1.10
N GLU A 116 15.03 -7.20 -1.82
CA GLU A 116 16.34 -6.66 -2.14
C GLU A 116 16.21 -5.69 -3.31
N PHE A 117 16.79 -4.51 -3.16
CA PHE A 117 16.61 -3.44 -4.12
C PHE A 117 17.92 -2.89 -4.67
N SER A 118 17.85 -2.46 -5.93
CA SER A 118 18.89 -1.67 -6.57
C SER A 118 19.11 -0.33 -5.85
N ARG A 119 20.15 0.39 -6.25
CA ARG A 119 20.48 1.70 -5.67
C ARG A 119 19.38 2.73 -5.94
N GLU A 120 18.78 2.68 -7.11
CA GLU A 120 17.74 3.59 -7.60
C GLU A 120 16.49 3.48 -6.73
N TYR A 121 16.02 2.24 -6.50
CA TYR A 121 14.92 1.97 -5.59
C TYR A 121 15.20 2.43 -4.16
N LYS A 122 16.42 2.24 -3.64
CA LYS A 122 16.78 2.72 -2.31
C LYS A 122 16.69 4.25 -2.22
N GLN A 123 17.14 4.98 -3.23
CA GLN A 123 17.02 6.45 -3.28
C GLN A 123 15.55 6.88 -3.31
N PHE A 124 14.76 6.24 -4.17
CA PHE A 124 13.32 6.46 -4.27
C PHE A 124 12.59 6.21 -2.93
N ILE A 125 12.81 5.05 -2.32
CA ILE A 125 12.21 4.67 -1.02
C ILE A 125 12.59 5.70 0.04
N ASN A 126 13.87 6.04 0.17
CA ASN A 126 14.34 7.00 1.18
C ASN A 126 13.68 8.37 1.01
N LYS A 127 13.53 8.83 -0.25
CA LYS A 127 12.85 10.09 -0.56
C LYS A 127 11.39 10.06 -0.11
N THR A 128 10.62 9.05 -0.50
CA THR A 128 9.20 8.94 -0.14
C THR A 128 8.99 8.72 1.37
N ILE A 129 9.86 7.96 2.04
CA ILE A 129 9.83 7.84 3.51
C ILE A 129 10.13 9.18 4.18
N SER A 130 11.08 9.97 3.65
CA SER A 130 11.39 11.30 4.18
C SER A 130 10.18 12.24 4.08
N LEU A 131 9.45 12.21 2.96
CA LEU A 131 8.19 12.96 2.80
C LEU A 131 7.15 12.56 3.86
N LEU A 132 6.95 11.26 4.10
CA LEU A 132 6.01 10.76 5.12
C LEU A 132 6.39 11.20 6.54
N LEU A 133 7.68 11.31 6.84
CA LEU A 133 8.20 11.71 8.15
C LEU A 133 8.19 13.23 8.37
N ALA A 134 8.41 14.02 7.31
CA ALA A 134 8.40 15.48 7.37
C ALA A 134 6.98 16.05 7.47
N SER A 135 5.99 15.32 6.98
CA SER A 135 4.61 15.79 6.91
C SER A 135 3.88 15.69 8.26
N PRO A 136 3.07 16.69 8.66
CA PRO A 136 2.28 16.61 9.88
C PRO A 136 1.11 15.63 9.69
N ILE A 137 1.33 14.36 10.07
CA ILE A 137 0.27 13.35 10.05
C ILE A 137 -0.68 13.62 11.23
N ASN A 138 -1.87 14.16 10.90
CA ASN A 138 -2.94 14.48 11.83
C ASN A 138 -4.02 13.38 11.91
N ASP A 139 -4.11 12.54 10.88
CA ASP A 139 -5.06 11.44 10.81
C ASP A 139 -4.46 10.16 11.42
N VAL A 140 -5.23 9.53 12.31
CA VAL A 140 -4.75 8.36 13.07
C VAL A 140 -4.58 7.11 12.20
N TYR A 141 -5.35 6.98 11.12
CA TYR A 141 -5.24 5.85 10.21
C TYR A 141 -3.95 5.94 9.41
N LEU A 142 -3.64 7.11 8.85
CA LEU A 142 -2.36 7.34 8.18
C LEU A 142 -1.19 7.20 9.17
N LEU A 143 -1.33 7.68 10.41
CA LEU A 143 -0.30 7.50 11.44
C LEU A 143 -0.05 6.02 11.73
N ALA A 144 -1.10 5.22 11.92
CA ALA A 144 -1.00 3.79 12.15
C ALA A 144 -0.34 3.07 10.97
N LYS A 145 -0.78 3.41 9.76
CA LYS A 145 -0.26 2.85 8.51
C LYS A 145 1.24 3.16 8.31
N THR A 146 1.65 4.40 8.50
CA THR A 146 3.07 4.80 8.42
C THR A 146 3.89 4.18 9.54
N THR A 147 3.37 4.13 10.77
CA THR A 147 4.06 3.46 11.90
C THR A 147 4.32 1.98 11.59
N TYR A 148 3.32 1.29 11.06
CA TYR A 148 3.45 -0.12 10.67
C TYR A 148 4.47 -0.31 9.54
N LEU A 149 4.40 0.52 8.50
CA LEU A 149 5.38 0.53 7.41
C LEU A 149 6.81 0.68 7.93
N LEU A 150 7.07 1.70 8.76
CA LEU A 150 8.40 1.96 9.33
C LEU A 150 8.90 0.80 10.19
N THR A 151 7.99 0.14 10.90
CA THR A 151 8.31 -1.05 11.70
C THR A 151 8.75 -2.21 10.80
N LEU A 152 8.03 -2.47 9.70
CA LEU A 152 8.37 -3.55 8.76
C LEU A 152 9.74 -3.34 8.09
N ILE A 153 10.16 -2.10 7.87
CA ILE A 153 11.46 -1.78 7.26
C ILE A 153 12.56 -1.48 8.30
N ASN A 154 12.29 -1.69 9.59
CA ASN A 154 13.21 -1.41 10.69
C ASN A 154 13.76 0.04 10.71
N HIS A 155 12.93 1.02 10.36
CA HIS A 155 13.35 2.43 10.34
C HIS A 155 13.50 2.97 11.77
N PRO A 156 14.53 3.79 12.08
CA PRO A 156 14.78 4.31 13.43
C PRO A 156 13.61 5.13 14.01
N ASP A 157 12.84 5.80 13.15
CA ASP A 157 11.66 6.57 13.59
C ASP A 157 10.43 5.74 13.97
N SER A 158 10.45 4.41 13.72
CA SER A 158 9.32 3.53 14.05
C SER A 158 8.90 3.65 15.53
N ALA A 159 9.86 3.69 16.45
CA ALA A 159 9.60 3.84 17.89
C ALA A 159 8.94 5.18 18.23
N ARG A 160 9.43 6.28 17.64
CA ARG A 160 8.88 7.63 17.82
C ARG A 160 7.44 7.71 17.30
N MET A 161 7.19 7.17 16.11
CA MET A 161 5.84 7.15 15.54
C MET A 161 4.88 6.25 16.32
N LEU A 162 5.35 5.10 16.81
CA LEU A 162 4.58 4.19 17.65
C LEU A 162 4.20 4.84 18.99
N ALA A 163 5.10 5.59 19.61
CA ALA A 163 4.80 6.37 20.81
C ALA A 163 3.69 7.39 20.55
N LYS A 164 3.77 8.14 19.45
CA LYS A 164 2.71 9.09 19.01
C LYS A 164 1.38 8.38 18.74
N LEU A 165 1.41 7.21 18.09
CA LEU A 165 0.19 6.44 17.84
C LEU A 165 -0.43 5.97 19.16
N ASN A 166 0.39 5.46 20.09
CA ASN A 166 -0.07 5.00 21.39
C ASN A 166 -0.66 6.12 22.24
N SER A 167 -0.16 7.36 22.15
CA SER A 167 -0.72 8.50 22.88
C SER A 167 -2.11 8.93 22.38
N LEU A 168 -2.50 8.50 21.17
CA LEU A 168 -3.84 8.74 20.61
C LEU A 168 -4.81 7.58 20.85
N ALA A 169 -4.39 6.53 21.56
CA ALA A 169 -5.25 5.39 21.82
C ALA A 169 -6.36 5.77 22.81
N ILE A 170 -7.58 5.40 22.48
CA ILE A 170 -8.73 5.48 23.37
C ILE A 170 -8.81 4.16 24.13
N VAL A 171 -8.88 4.26 25.46
CA VAL A 171 -9.03 3.10 26.36
C VAL A 171 -10.40 3.20 27.01
N ASP A 172 -11.27 2.25 26.69
CA ASP A 172 -12.63 2.13 27.25
C ASP A 172 -12.76 0.77 27.96
N GLY A 173 -12.49 0.79 29.27
CA GLY A 173 -12.40 -0.42 30.09
C GLY A 173 -11.33 -1.38 29.55
N LYS A 174 -11.76 -2.50 28.96
CA LYS A 174 -10.89 -3.52 28.35
C LYS A 174 -10.59 -3.28 26.87
N TYR A 175 -11.28 -2.33 26.24
CA TYR A 175 -11.14 -2.05 24.82
C TYR A 175 -10.07 -0.99 24.59
N ARG A 176 -9.31 -1.17 23.52
CA ARG A 176 -8.33 -0.20 23.04
C ARG A 176 -8.52 0.01 21.55
N TYR A 177 -8.74 1.24 21.14
CA TYR A 177 -9.01 1.58 19.75
C TYR A 177 -8.55 3.00 19.43
N TRP A 178 -8.66 3.38 18.15
CA TRP A 178 -8.34 4.71 17.66
C TRP A 178 -9.54 5.25 16.88
N SER A 179 -9.81 6.54 17.01
CA SER A 179 -10.90 7.21 16.31
C SER A 179 -10.40 7.86 15.03
N VAL A 180 -10.89 7.40 13.87
CA VAL A 180 -10.59 8.02 12.58
C VAL A 180 -11.48 9.24 12.39
N SER A 181 -10.88 10.41 12.19
CA SER A 181 -11.61 11.65 11.96
C SER A 181 -12.44 11.55 10.67
N GLY A 182 -13.76 11.76 10.76
CA GLY A 182 -14.69 11.65 9.63
C GLY A 182 -15.38 10.30 9.46
N GLY A 183 -15.25 9.40 10.43
CA GLY A 183 -15.87 8.06 10.42
C GLY A 183 -17.11 7.90 11.31
N ASP A 184 -17.68 8.97 11.88
CA ASP A 184 -18.95 8.86 12.60
C ASP A 184 -20.13 9.02 11.64
N PRO A 185 -20.86 7.95 11.27
CA PRO A 185 -22.08 8.07 10.49
C PRO A 185 -23.22 8.79 11.25
N ARG A 186 -23.04 9.13 12.53
CA ARG A 186 -24.03 9.85 13.36
C ARG A 186 -23.79 11.35 13.45
N SER A 187 -22.74 11.88 12.82
CA SER A 187 -22.45 13.33 12.83
C SER A 187 -22.91 14.04 11.55
N SER A 188 -23.99 13.59 10.92
CA SER A 188 -24.69 14.25 9.81
C SER A 188 -26.14 14.52 10.19
#